data_AF-A0A1F2SQR4-F1
#
_entry.id   AF-A0A1F2SQR4-F1
#
_cell.length_a   1.000
_cell.length_b   1.000
_cell.length_c   1.000
_cell.angle_alpha   90.00
_cell.angle_beta   90.00
_cell.angle_gamma   90.00
#
_symmetry.space_group_name_H-M   'P 1'
#
loop_
_entity.id
_entity.type
_entity.pdbx_description
1 polymer ?
#
loop_
_entity_poly.entity_id
_entity_poly.type
_entity_poly.pdbx_seq_one_letter_code
_entity_poly.pdbx_strand_id
1 'polypeptide(L)'
;MSSSSTPSTPAPQPFFRRWLSPWAVAGLLVGIFLLIQGYLFWHDRALMAALDNFPPFAAPAFELQVSKKTPYDPLSYIGRGARAGLWQWSPEGLILTEKGRKFFRESGEMFISQAAAGKRKVTRVRNQQASDGERQFEFLYEWVEISPPAAALLFPPPRPGEEYLGQAVLTQEQGAWKVKSFQALDFEKPMARLQEIASGVLK
;
A
#
# COMPACT_ATOMS: atom_id res chain seq x y z
N MET A 1 47.02 -82.29 4.10
CA MET A 1 45.68 -81.72 4.28
C MET A 1 45.85 -80.33 4.89
N SER A 2 45.76 -79.29 4.09
CA SER A 2 45.72 -77.90 4.57
C SER A 2 44.83 -77.12 3.61
N SER A 3 43.62 -76.83 4.07
CA SER A 3 42.61 -76.08 3.32
C SER A 3 42.83 -74.59 3.60
N SER A 4 43.34 -73.85 2.61
CA SER A 4 43.44 -72.39 2.66
C SER A 4 42.11 -71.77 2.23
N SER A 5 41.40 -71.14 3.16
CA SER A 5 40.21 -70.33 2.89
C SER A 5 40.60 -68.92 2.45
N THR A 6 40.22 -68.54 1.22
CA THR A 6 40.29 -67.17 0.73
C THR A 6 39.17 -66.32 1.34
N PRO A 7 39.43 -65.11 1.88
CA PRO A 7 38.37 -64.23 2.33
C PRO A 7 37.73 -63.51 1.14
N SER A 8 36.40 -63.53 1.07
CA SER A 8 35.62 -62.77 0.10
C SER A 8 35.61 -61.27 0.47
N THR A 9 36.02 -60.44 -0.48
CA THR A 9 35.94 -58.97 -0.36
C THR A 9 34.49 -58.53 -0.60
N PRO A 10 33.83 -57.81 0.32
CA PRO A 10 32.49 -57.28 0.07
C PRO A 10 32.55 -56.15 -0.97
N ALA A 11 31.75 -56.29 -2.02
CA ALA A 11 31.62 -55.26 -3.05
C ALA A 11 31.08 -53.95 -2.45
N PRO A 12 31.67 -52.78 -2.77
CA PRO A 12 31.19 -51.50 -2.27
C PRO A 12 29.80 -51.23 -2.85
N GLN A 13 28.78 -51.17 -1.98
CA GLN A 13 27.45 -50.74 -2.39
C GLN A 13 27.52 -49.27 -2.85
N PRO A 14 26.92 -48.93 -4.01
CA PRO A 14 26.99 -47.58 -4.55
C PRO A 14 26.19 -46.61 -3.65
N PHE A 15 26.90 -45.69 -3.02
CA PHE A 15 26.42 -44.63 -2.12
C PHE A 15 25.25 -43.80 -2.72
N PHE A 16 25.11 -43.81 -4.04
CA PHE A 16 24.07 -43.13 -4.81
C PHE A 16 22.63 -43.63 -4.55
N ARG A 17 22.42 -44.88 -4.09
CA ARG A 17 21.05 -45.38 -3.85
C ARG A 17 20.34 -44.74 -2.64
N ARG A 18 21.07 -44.12 -1.71
CA ARG A 18 20.47 -43.44 -0.54
C ARG A 18 19.88 -42.06 -0.86
N TRP A 19 20.32 -41.43 -1.96
CA TRP A 19 19.87 -40.11 -2.40
C TRP A 19 18.57 -40.13 -3.22
N LEU A 20 18.12 -41.31 -3.67
CA LEU A 20 16.86 -41.52 -4.39
C LEU A 20 15.72 -41.99 -3.47
N SER A 21 15.87 -41.89 -2.15
CA SER A 21 14.72 -42.12 -1.26
C SER A 21 13.69 -41.00 -1.48
N PRO A 22 12.38 -41.31 -1.55
CA PRO A 22 11.34 -40.30 -1.73
C PRO A 22 11.43 -39.14 -0.74
N TRP A 23 11.89 -39.42 0.48
CA TRP A 23 12.11 -38.43 1.55
C TRP A 23 13.31 -37.52 1.30
N ALA A 24 14.41 -38.02 0.72
CA ALA A 24 15.56 -37.21 0.33
C ALA A 24 15.20 -36.26 -0.83
N VAL A 25 14.43 -36.76 -1.82
CA VAL A 25 13.91 -35.93 -2.92
C VAL A 25 12.93 -34.88 -2.40
N ALA A 26 12.01 -35.25 -1.50
CA ALA A 26 11.09 -34.30 -0.87
C ALA A 26 11.83 -33.21 -0.08
N GLY A 27 12.84 -33.59 0.71
CA GLY A 27 13.67 -32.63 1.46
C GLY A 27 14.43 -31.66 0.56
N LEU A 28 14.99 -32.14 -0.56
CA LEU A 28 15.65 -31.31 -1.56
C LEU A 28 14.66 -30.32 -2.20
N LEU A 29 13.48 -30.79 -2.60
CA LEU A 29 12.44 -29.94 -3.20
C LEU A 29 11.95 -28.86 -2.24
N VAL A 30 11.74 -29.20 -0.96
CA VAL A 30 11.39 -28.22 0.08
C VAL A 30 12.54 -27.23 0.29
N GLY A 31 13.79 -27.67 0.32
CA GLY A 31 14.95 -26.79 0.43
C GLY A 31 15.05 -25.78 -0.72
N ILE A 32 14.90 -26.26 -1.96
CA ILE A 32 14.87 -25.39 -3.16
C ILE A 32 13.68 -24.43 -3.09
N PHE A 33 12.50 -24.92 -2.71
CA PHE A 33 11.31 -24.09 -2.56
C PHE A 33 11.52 -22.97 -1.54
N LEU A 34 12.06 -23.28 -0.36
CA LEU A 34 12.35 -22.30 0.68
C LEU A 34 13.40 -21.27 0.23
N LEU A 35 14.42 -21.70 -0.51
CA LEU A 35 15.42 -20.79 -1.09
C LEU A 35 14.80 -19.83 -2.12
N ILE A 36 13.95 -20.35 -3.01
CA ILE A 36 13.22 -19.53 -4.00
C ILE A 36 12.30 -18.53 -3.29
N GLN A 37 11.53 -18.97 -2.29
CA GLN A 37 10.65 -18.09 -1.51
C GLN A 37 11.43 -17.02 -0.76
N GLY A 38 12.56 -17.39 -0.13
CA GLY A 38 13.43 -16.45 0.56
C GLY A 38 14.03 -15.40 -0.37
N TYR A 39 14.45 -15.81 -1.56
CA TYR A 39 14.97 -14.90 -2.59
C TYR A 39 13.89 -13.93 -3.09
N LEU A 40 12.69 -14.41 -3.41
CA LEU A 40 11.58 -13.57 -3.86
C LEU A 40 11.17 -12.56 -2.78
N PHE A 41 11.07 -13.00 -1.52
CA PHE A 41 10.76 -12.12 -0.40
C PHE A 41 11.82 -11.03 -0.19
N TRP A 42 13.10 -11.38 -0.29
CA TRP A 42 14.19 -10.41 -0.20
C TRP A 42 14.16 -9.41 -1.36
N HIS A 43 13.89 -9.89 -2.57
CA HIS A 43 13.83 -9.09 -3.78
C HIS A 43 12.68 -8.07 -3.75
N ASP A 44 11.49 -8.52 -3.34
CA ASP A 44 10.30 -7.68 -3.25
C ASP A 44 10.44 -6.63 -2.15
N ARG A 45 11.21 -6.91 -1.09
CA ARG A 45 11.43 -5.97 0.01
C ARG A 45 12.05 -4.65 -0.45
N ALA A 46 12.93 -4.68 -1.46
CA ALA A 46 13.52 -3.45 -2.00
C ALA A 46 12.49 -2.59 -2.75
N LEU A 47 11.58 -3.22 -3.51
CA LEU A 47 10.50 -2.54 -4.22
C LEU A 47 9.46 -1.98 -3.25
N MET A 48 9.05 -2.80 -2.27
CA MET A 48 8.14 -2.40 -1.20
C MET A 48 8.72 -1.22 -0.41
N ALA A 49 9.99 -1.30 -0.01
CA ALA A 49 10.65 -0.21 0.71
C ALA A 49 10.74 1.08 -0.10
N ALA A 50 10.92 1.00 -1.43
CA ALA A 50 10.92 2.19 -2.27
C ALA A 50 9.54 2.88 -2.29
N LEU A 51 8.45 2.11 -2.34
CA LEU A 51 7.08 2.64 -2.26
C LEU A 51 6.75 3.13 -0.85
N ASP A 52 7.00 2.34 0.20
CA ASP A 52 6.68 2.68 1.58
C ASP A 52 7.43 3.94 2.07
N ASN A 53 8.58 4.26 1.47
CA ASN A 53 9.32 5.50 1.75
C ASN A 53 8.98 6.65 0.78
N PHE A 54 8.12 6.43 -0.20
CA PHE A 54 7.70 7.46 -1.15
C PHE A 54 6.54 8.27 -0.55
N PRO A 55 6.74 9.55 -0.16
CA PRO A 55 5.75 10.28 0.64
C PRO A 55 4.35 10.39 0.01
N PRO A 56 4.20 10.62 -1.32
CA PRO A 56 2.89 10.66 -1.95
C PRO A 56 2.09 9.36 -1.83
N PHE A 57 2.77 8.22 -1.71
CA PHE A 57 2.13 6.93 -1.43
C PHE A 57 1.95 6.71 0.08
N ALA A 58 3.01 6.87 0.86
CA ALA A 58 3.02 6.50 2.27
C ALA A 58 2.09 7.35 3.13
N ALA A 59 2.02 8.66 2.86
CA ALA A 59 1.19 9.62 3.57
C ALA A 59 0.58 10.63 2.57
N PRO A 60 -0.38 10.20 1.75
CA PRO A 60 -0.98 11.03 0.71
C PRO A 60 -1.64 12.27 1.33
N ALA A 61 -1.51 13.42 0.66
CA ALA A 61 -2.11 14.66 1.12
C ALA A 61 -3.63 14.64 0.94
N PHE A 62 -4.35 15.11 1.95
CA PHE A 62 -5.77 15.45 1.90
C PHE A 62 -5.90 16.92 1.52
N GLU A 63 -5.91 17.19 0.21
CA GLU A 63 -5.96 18.55 -0.32
C GLU A 63 -7.41 18.97 -0.57
N LEU A 64 -7.96 19.81 0.31
CA LEU A 64 -9.34 20.26 0.18
C LEU A 64 -9.46 21.75 0.46
N GLN A 65 -10.22 22.44 -0.38
CA GLN A 65 -10.64 23.81 -0.16
C GLN A 65 -12.17 23.85 -0.09
N VAL A 66 -12.70 24.37 1.01
CA VAL A 66 -14.15 24.44 1.27
C VAL A 66 -14.54 25.88 1.55
N SER A 67 -15.56 26.38 0.87
CA SER A 67 -16.10 27.71 1.15
C SER A 67 -16.89 27.70 2.46
N LYS A 68 -16.67 28.71 3.31
CA LYS A 68 -17.46 28.94 4.53
C LYS A 68 -18.93 29.16 4.22
N LYS A 69 -19.25 29.74 3.07
CA LYS A 69 -20.62 30.08 2.65
C LYS A 69 -21.34 28.93 1.96
N THR A 70 -20.76 27.73 1.96
CA THR A 70 -21.41 26.55 1.36
C THR A 70 -22.72 26.25 2.09
N PRO A 71 -23.86 26.15 1.37
CA PRO A 71 -25.13 25.79 1.99
C PRO A 71 -25.04 24.47 2.75
N TYR A 72 -25.77 24.37 3.87
CA TYR A 72 -25.83 23.11 4.61
C TYR A 72 -26.66 22.07 3.85
N ASP A 73 -26.05 20.92 3.60
CA ASP A 73 -26.74 19.71 3.17
C ASP A 73 -26.27 18.53 4.05
N PRO A 74 -27.17 17.87 4.81
CA PRO A 74 -26.83 16.76 5.71
C PRO A 74 -26.29 15.51 4.98
N LEU A 75 -26.61 15.33 3.69
CA LEU A 75 -26.18 14.19 2.89
C LEU A 75 -24.84 14.46 2.19
N SER A 76 -24.52 15.72 1.91
CA SER A 76 -23.24 16.14 1.33
C SER A 76 -22.04 15.94 2.27
N TYR A 77 -20.85 16.24 1.75
CA TYR A 77 -19.62 16.28 2.55
C TYR A 77 -19.70 17.31 3.69
N ILE A 78 -20.51 18.38 3.55
CA ILE A 78 -20.76 19.37 4.62
C ILE A 78 -21.45 18.70 5.80
N GLY A 79 -22.53 17.97 5.57
CA GLY A 79 -23.25 17.24 6.61
C GLY A 79 -22.41 16.13 7.25
N ARG A 80 -21.59 15.43 6.46
CA ARG A 80 -20.65 14.42 7.00
C ARG A 80 -19.57 15.04 7.86
N GLY A 81 -18.98 16.16 7.44
CA GLY A 81 -17.99 16.88 8.22
C GLY A 81 -18.56 17.46 9.52
N ALA A 82 -19.82 17.93 9.50
CA ALA A 82 -20.51 18.38 10.69
C ALA A 82 -20.72 17.23 11.70
N ARG A 83 -21.20 16.07 11.24
CA ARG A 83 -21.33 14.86 12.08
C ARG A 83 -20.00 14.35 12.62
N ALA A 84 -18.91 14.49 11.87
CA ALA A 84 -17.57 14.15 12.32
C ALA A 84 -16.97 15.19 13.28
N GLY A 85 -17.68 16.30 13.52
CA GLY A 85 -17.27 17.39 14.38
C GLY A 85 -16.11 18.21 13.82
N LEU A 86 -15.95 18.27 12.50
CA LEU A 86 -14.92 19.11 11.84
C LEU A 86 -15.35 20.57 11.78
N TRP A 87 -16.65 20.81 11.59
CA TRP A 87 -17.24 22.15 11.59
C TRP A 87 -18.64 22.10 12.16
N GLN A 88 -19.15 23.26 12.51
CA GLN A 88 -20.55 23.50 12.83
C GLN A 88 -21.13 24.42 11.77
N TRP A 89 -22.44 24.31 11.54
CA TRP A 89 -23.14 25.21 10.65
C TRP A 89 -23.85 26.29 11.46
N SER A 90 -23.73 27.54 11.02
CA SER A 90 -24.49 28.68 11.50
C SER A 90 -25.15 29.41 10.31
N PRO A 91 -26.12 30.29 10.56
CA PRO A 91 -26.73 31.11 9.50
C PRO A 91 -25.72 31.94 8.69
N GLU A 92 -24.60 32.32 9.30
CA GLU A 92 -23.51 33.07 8.69
C GLU A 92 -22.55 32.19 7.86
N GLY A 93 -22.62 30.87 8.03
CA GLY A 93 -21.80 29.90 7.30
C GLY A 93 -21.24 28.79 8.19
N LEU A 94 -20.23 28.10 7.68
CA LEU A 94 -19.52 27.05 8.41
C LEU A 94 -18.47 27.65 9.34
N ILE A 95 -18.36 27.08 10.53
CA ILE A 95 -17.40 27.48 11.56
C ILE A 95 -16.57 26.25 11.94
N LEU A 96 -15.24 26.34 11.89
CA LEU A 96 -14.36 25.24 12.32
C LEU A 96 -14.47 25.04 13.83
N THR A 97 -14.65 23.78 14.24
CA THR A 97 -14.52 23.37 15.63
C THR A 97 -13.05 23.30 16.04
N GLU A 98 -12.77 23.15 17.33
CA GLU A 98 -11.41 22.84 17.82
C GLU A 98 -10.80 21.60 17.16
N LYS A 99 -11.63 20.57 16.91
CA LYS A 99 -11.20 19.36 16.20
C LYS A 99 -10.89 19.66 14.73
N GLY A 100 -11.70 20.46 14.06
CA GLY A 100 -11.49 20.87 12.67
C GLY A 100 -10.21 21.67 12.47
N ARG A 101 -9.90 22.58 13.39
CA ARG A 101 -8.68 23.43 13.35
C ARG A 101 -7.38 22.62 13.36
N LYS A 102 -7.40 21.35 13.75
CA LYS A 102 -6.23 20.45 13.66
C LYS A 102 -5.90 20.04 12.21
N PHE A 103 -6.89 20.07 11.31
CA PHE A 103 -6.77 19.58 9.94
C PHE A 103 -7.01 20.66 8.88
N PHE A 104 -7.71 21.72 9.25
CA PHE A 104 -8.07 22.82 8.37
C PHE A 104 -7.52 24.13 8.92
N ARG A 105 -6.96 24.93 8.02
CA ARG A 105 -6.61 26.33 8.27
C ARG A 105 -7.67 27.21 7.65
N GLU A 106 -7.93 28.34 8.30
CA GLU A 106 -8.86 29.34 7.83
C GLU A 106 -8.11 30.41 7.04
N SER A 107 -8.56 30.70 5.82
CA SER A 107 -7.95 31.70 4.94
C SER A 107 -9.05 32.47 4.20
N GLY A 108 -9.35 33.68 4.68
CA GLY A 108 -10.45 34.49 4.14
C GLY A 108 -11.79 33.75 4.26
N GLU A 109 -12.47 33.54 3.14
CA GLU A 109 -13.76 32.84 3.06
C GLU A 109 -13.63 31.31 2.90
N MET A 110 -12.42 30.76 3.02
CA MET A 110 -12.13 29.35 2.75
C MET A 110 -11.55 28.64 3.97
N PHE A 111 -11.85 27.35 4.06
CA PHE A 111 -11.11 26.38 4.85
C PHE A 111 -10.21 25.57 3.93
N ILE A 112 -8.93 25.48 4.26
CA ILE A 112 -7.90 24.81 3.46
C ILE A 112 -7.30 23.69 4.28
N SER A 113 -7.31 22.47 3.73
CA SER A 113 -6.57 21.33 4.27
C SER A 113 -5.46 20.93 3.32
N GLN A 114 -4.31 20.62 3.92
CA GLN A 114 -3.15 19.95 3.32
C GLN A 114 -2.62 18.88 4.29
N ALA A 115 -3.47 18.42 5.20
CA ALA A 115 -3.09 17.42 6.19
C ALA A 115 -2.87 16.05 5.52
N ALA A 116 -2.16 15.13 6.16
CA ALA A 116 -2.10 13.76 5.66
C ALA A 116 -3.51 13.12 5.72
N ALA A 117 -3.91 12.43 4.66
CA ALA A 117 -5.14 11.64 4.62
C ALA A 117 -5.05 10.37 5.49
N GLY A 118 -3.85 9.94 5.84
CA GLY A 118 -3.59 8.75 6.63
C GLY A 118 -2.19 8.21 6.35
N LYS A 119 -2.00 6.93 6.66
CA LYS A 119 -0.78 6.17 6.38
C LYS A 119 -1.12 4.90 5.63
N ARG A 120 -0.35 4.61 4.59
CA ARG A 120 -0.46 3.39 3.79
C ARG A 120 0.78 2.54 3.95
N LYS A 121 0.62 1.24 3.69
CA LYS A 121 1.71 0.29 3.67
C LYS A 121 1.47 -0.77 2.62
N VAL A 122 2.50 -1.09 1.84
CA VAL A 122 2.45 -2.22 0.89
C VAL A 122 2.40 -3.53 1.67
N THR A 123 1.44 -4.40 1.34
CA THR A 123 1.31 -5.73 1.93
C THR A 123 1.95 -6.80 1.05
N ARG A 124 1.80 -6.67 -0.29
CA ARG A 124 2.29 -7.67 -1.24
C ARG A 124 2.56 -7.06 -2.61
N VAL A 125 3.60 -7.52 -3.30
CA VAL A 125 3.80 -7.23 -4.73
C VAL A 125 3.17 -8.34 -5.58
N ARG A 126 2.52 -7.97 -6.68
CA ARG A 126 1.90 -8.85 -7.66
C ARG A 126 2.39 -8.47 -9.05
N ASN A 127 2.40 -9.45 -9.96
CA ASN A 127 2.54 -9.24 -11.41
C ASN A 127 3.63 -8.23 -11.82
N GLN A 128 4.89 -8.68 -11.84
CA GLN A 128 6.04 -7.82 -12.15
C GLN A 128 6.41 -7.94 -13.63
N GLN A 129 6.59 -6.79 -14.27
CA GLN A 129 7.14 -6.67 -15.62
C GLN A 129 8.37 -5.79 -15.55
N ALA A 130 9.50 -6.31 -16.05
CA ALA A 130 10.74 -5.57 -16.16
C ALA A 130 10.97 -5.22 -17.64
N SER A 131 11.26 -3.96 -17.92
CA SER A 131 11.58 -3.47 -19.26
C SER A 131 12.53 -2.28 -19.16
N ASP A 132 13.65 -2.33 -19.88
CA ASP A 132 14.60 -1.19 -20.04
C ASP A 132 14.94 -0.41 -18.76
N GLY A 133 15.36 -1.12 -17.69
CA GLY A 133 15.73 -0.49 -16.42
C GLY A 133 14.56 0.04 -15.59
N GLU A 134 13.33 -0.15 -16.07
CA GLU A 134 12.10 0.11 -15.35
C GLU A 134 11.48 -1.20 -14.84
N ARG A 135 10.74 -1.07 -13.75
CA ARG A 135 9.92 -2.13 -13.19
C ARG A 135 8.52 -1.64 -12.99
N GLN A 136 7.60 -2.20 -13.75
CA GLN A 136 6.18 -2.03 -13.54
C GLN A 136 5.66 -3.21 -12.71
N PHE A 137 4.88 -2.93 -11.68
CA PHE A 137 4.24 -3.98 -10.91
C PHE A 137 2.91 -3.52 -10.31
N GLU A 138 2.06 -4.50 -10.08
CA GLU A 138 0.87 -4.35 -9.26
C GLU A 138 1.22 -4.62 -7.80
N PHE A 139 0.54 -4.00 -6.87
CA PHE A 139 0.76 -4.29 -5.46
C PHE A 139 -0.53 -4.16 -4.67
N LEU A 140 -0.61 -4.93 -3.60
CA LEU A 140 -1.63 -4.75 -2.59
C LEU A 140 -1.07 -3.87 -1.48
N TYR A 141 -1.93 -3.00 -0.98
CA TYR A 141 -1.61 -2.14 0.14
C TYR A 141 -2.83 -1.98 1.03
N GLU A 142 -2.59 -1.57 2.27
CA GLU A 142 -3.64 -1.26 3.23
C GLU A 142 -3.45 0.14 3.79
N TRP A 143 -4.54 0.72 4.29
CA TRP A 143 -4.47 1.86 5.17
C TRP A 143 -4.20 1.38 6.60
N VAL A 144 -3.08 1.81 7.17
CA VAL A 144 -2.71 1.54 8.57
C VAL A 144 -3.39 2.54 9.51
N GLU A 145 -3.52 3.77 9.04
CA GLU A 145 -4.16 4.87 9.76
C GLU A 145 -4.92 5.73 8.76
N ILE A 146 -6.07 6.27 9.17
CA ILE A 146 -6.87 7.17 8.34
C ILE A 146 -7.19 8.41 9.15
N SER A 147 -6.95 9.58 8.56
CA SER A 147 -7.24 10.83 9.24
C SER A 147 -8.76 11.07 9.32
N PRO A 148 -9.24 11.74 10.39
CA PRO A 148 -10.66 12.08 10.52
C PRO A 148 -11.29 12.75 9.29
N PRO A 149 -10.66 13.71 8.58
CA PRO A 149 -11.24 14.28 7.37
C PRO A 149 -11.35 13.27 6.23
N ALA A 150 -10.35 12.41 6.00
CA ALA A 150 -10.42 11.39 4.95
C ALA A 150 -11.54 10.37 5.23
N ALA A 151 -11.68 9.92 6.49
CA ALA A 151 -12.72 8.98 6.89
C ALA A 151 -14.14 9.56 6.79
N ALA A 152 -14.31 10.86 7.05
CA ALA A 152 -15.63 11.50 7.07
C ALA A 152 -16.06 12.07 5.72
N LEU A 153 -15.14 12.67 4.97
CA LEU A 153 -15.48 13.52 3.84
C LEU A 153 -15.44 12.74 2.51
N LEU A 154 -14.57 11.73 2.37
CA LEU A 154 -14.51 10.91 1.16
C LEU A 154 -15.72 9.99 1.05
N PHE A 155 -16.13 9.71 -0.19
CA PHE A 155 -17.21 8.78 -0.48
C PHE A 155 -16.93 7.94 -1.74
N PRO A 156 -16.76 6.61 -1.62
CA PRO A 156 -16.67 5.87 -0.35
C PRO A 156 -15.44 6.27 0.48
N PRO A 157 -15.49 6.16 1.83
CA PRO A 157 -14.31 6.40 2.65
C PRO A 157 -13.35 5.20 2.57
N PRO A 158 -12.02 5.44 2.63
CA PRO A 158 -11.06 4.36 2.81
C PRO A 158 -11.26 3.70 4.19
N ARG A 159 -10.89 2.42 4.30
CA ARG A 159 -11.06 1.64 5.53
C ARG A 159 -9.74 1.00 5.98
N PRO A 160 -9.41 1.07 7.28
CA PRO A 160 -8.19 0.46 7.78
C PRO A 160 -8.23 -1.07 7.65
N GLY A 161 -7.12 -1.67 7.25
CA GLY A 161 -6.98 -3.13 7.12
C GLY A 161 -7.72 -3.78 5.95
N GLU A 162 -8.43 -3.00 5.11
CA GLU A 162 -8.86 -3.50 3.80
C GLU A 162 -7.69 -3.45 2.81
N GLU A 163 -7.59 -4.46 1.95
CA GLU A 163 -6.58 -4.50 0.89
C GLU A 163 -7.06 -3.80 -0.37
N TYR A 164 -6.23 -2.89 -0.87
CA TYR A 164 -6.46 -2.11 -2.09
C TYR A 164 -5.40 -2.46 -3.13
N LEU A 165 -5.77 -2.42 -4.41
CA LEU A 165 -4.85 -2.63 -5.52
C LEU A 165 -4.24 -1.30 -5.96
N GLY A 166 -2.91 -1.25 -6.00
CA GLY A 166 -2.14 -0.18 -6.59
C GLY A 166 -1.29 -0.67 -7.76
N GLN A 167 -0.81 0.28 -8.56
CA GLN A 167 0.15 0.03 -9.63
C GLN A 167 1.30 1.02 -9.49
N ALA A 168 2.53 0.57 -9.73
CA ALA A 168 3.69 1.44 -9.70
C ALA A 168 4.68 1.13 -10.82
N VAL A 169 5.40 2.17 -11.24
CA VAL A 169 6.55 2.08 -12.13
C VAL A 169 7.74 2.64 -11.36
N LEU A 170 8.76 1.81 -11.18
CA LEU A 170 10.00 2.18 -10.51
C LEU A 170 11.13 2.17 -11.54
N THR A 171 12.10 3.06 -11.34
CA THR A 171 13.34 3.11 -12.14
C THR A 171 14.54 2.95 -11.22
N GLN A 172 15.59 2.34 -11.72
CA GLN A 172 16.81 2.18 -10.94
C GLN A 172 17.72 3.40 -11.13
N GLU A 173 17.97 4.14 -10.05
CA GLU A 173 18.88 5.28 -10.04
C GLU A 173 19.96 5.05 -8.98
N GLN A 174 21.24 5.08 -9.39
CA GLN A 174 22.40 4.93 -8.49
C GLN A 174 22.33 3.66 -7.61
N GLY A 175 21.78 2.57 -8.15
CA GLY A 175 21.65 1.28 -7.44
C GLY A 175 20.43 1.19 -6.51
N ALA A 176 19.63 2.25 -6.36
CA ALA A 176 18.38 2.24 -5.61
C ALA A 176 17.16 2.33 -6.53
N TRP A 177 16.05 1.73 -6.12
CA TRP A 177 14.78 1.89 -6.82
C TRP A 177 14.13 3.22 -6.42
N LYS A 178 13.68 3.98 -7.41
CA LYS A 178 12.89 5.20 -7.23
C LYS A 178 11.54 5.08 -7.91
N VAL A 179 10.50 5.58 -7.26
CA VAL A 179 9.13 5.59 -7.79
C VAL A 179 9.05 6.67 -8.87
N LYS A 180 8.83 6.26 -10.12
CA LYS A 180 8.60 7.15 -11.27
C LYS A 180 7.12 7.55 -11.34
N SER A 181 6.22 6.60 -11.16
CA SER A 181 4.78 6.83 -11.09
C SER A 181 4.10 5.77 -10.23
N PHE A 182 2.96 6.11 -9.65
CA PHE A 182 2.08 5.15 -8.99
C PHE A 182 0.62 5.55 -9.17
N GLN A 183 -0.29 4.61 -8.93
CA GLN A 183 -1.74 4.83 -8.96
C GLN A 183 -2.39 4.11 -7.78
N ALA A 184 -3.25 4.84 -7.07
CA ALA A 184 -4.00 4.41 -5.89
C ALA A 184 -5.47 4.87 -6.00
N LEU A 185 -6.24 4.21 -6.87
CA LEU A 185 -7.53 4.70 -7.36
C LEU A 185 -8.63 4.78 -6.29
N ASP A 186 -8.55 3.99 -5.22
CA ASP A 186 -9.49 4.02 -4.10
C ASP A 186 -9.48 5.35 -3.33
N PHE A 187 -8.39 6.12 -3.43
CA PHE A 187 -8.29 7.43 -2.81
C PHE A 187 -8.32 8.56 -3.83
N GLU A 188 -7.59 8.42 -4.93
CA GLU A 188 -7.48 9.47 -5.95
C GLU A 188 -8.86 9.82 -6.52
N LYS A 189 -9.70 8.81 -6.82
CA LYS A 189 -11.03 9.05 -7.38
C LYS A 189 -11.97 9.74 -6.38
N PRO A 190 -12.15 9.26 -5.13
CA PRO A 190 -12.97 9.97 -4.16
C PRO A 190 -12.44 11.38 -3.81
N MET A 191 -11.12 11.56 -3.79
CA MET A 191 -10.50 12.86 -3.50
C MET A 191 -10.76 13.86 -4.63
N ALA A 192 -10.54 13.46 -5.90
CA ALA A 192 -10.84 14.29 -7.06
C ALA A 192 -12.32 14.67 -7.10
N ARG A 193 -13.22 13.70 -6.90
CA ARG A 193 -14.66 13.96 -6.84
C ARG A 193 -15.03 14.95 -5.73
N LEU A 194 -14.42 14.81 -4.55
CA LEU A 194 -14.64 15.73 -3.45
C LEU A 194 -14.18 17.15 -3.79
N GLN A 195 -13.04 17.30 -4.46
CA GLN A 195 -12.53 18.60 -4.92
C GLN A 195 -13.45 19.24 -5.98
N GLU A 196 -13.98 18.45 -6.91
CA GLU A 196 -14.93 18.92 -7.93
C GLU A 196 -16.25 19.41 -7.31
N ILE A 197 -16.77 18.69 -6.31
CA ILE A 197 -17.97 19.11 -5.57
C ILE A 197 -17.68 20.37 -4.74
N ALA A 198 -16.53 20.41 -4.06
CA ALA A 198 -16.17 21.54 -3.20
C ALA A 198 -15.86 22.84 -3.98
N SER A 199 -15.35 22.71 -5.20
CA SER A 199 -15.13 23.84 -6.12
C SER A 199 -16.42 24.30 -6.83
N GLY A 200 -17.53 23.57 -6.69
CA GLY A 200 -18.81 23.89 -7.34
C GLY A 200 -18.86 23.55 -8.82
N VAL A 201 -17.90 22.77 -9.33
CA VAL A 201 -17.88 22.25 -10.71
C VAL A 201 -18.96 21.18 -10.89
N LEU A 202 -19.14 20.33 -9.89
CA LEU A 202 -20.24 19.37 -9.82
C LEU A 202 -21.27 19.85 -8.79
N LYS A 203 -22.53 19.99 -9.22
CA LYS A 203 -23.69 20.31 -8.38
C LYS A 203 -24.47 19.06 -8.03
#